data_AF-A0A3B5AGD2-F1
#
_entry.id   AF-A0A3B5AGD2-F1
#
_cell.length_a   1.000
_cell.length_b   1.000
_cell.length_c   1.000
_cell.angle_alpha   90.00
_cell.angle_beta   90.00
_cell.angle_gamma   90.00
#
_symmetry.space_group_name_H-M   'P 1'
#
loop_
_entity.id
_entity.type
_entity.pdbx_description
1 polymer ?
#
loop_
_entity_poly.entity_id
_entity_poly.type
_entity_poly.pdbx_seq_one_letter_code
_entity_poly.pdbx_strand_id
1 'polypeptide(L)' 'MKALILVGGYGTRLRPLTLSVPKPLVEFCNKPILLHQVEALVKVWSRHLTVQLTATCQSCWRER' A
#
# COMPACT_ATOMS: atom_id res chain seq x y z
N MET A 1 -11.33 10.73 -14.49
CA MET A 1 -11.78 10.07 -13.25
C MET A 1 -10.65 10.05 -12.25
N LYS A 2 -10.97 10.14 -10.96
CA LYS A 2 -10.02 10.06 -9.84
C LYS A 2 -10.21 8.71 -9.15
N ALA A 3 -9.11 8.03 -8.82
CA ALA A 3 -9.14 6.80 -8.05
C ALA A 3 -8.52 7.03 -6.66
N LEU A 4 -9.10 6.40 -5.63
CA LEU A 4 -8.61 6.44 -4.26
C LEU A 4 -8.27 5.02 -3.80
N ILE A 5 -7.00 4.78 -3.45
CA ILE A 5 -6.59 3.53 -2.78
C ILE A 5 -6.51 3.82 -1.29
N LEU A 6 -7.43 3.24 -0.54
CA LEU A 6 -7.44 3.29 0.92
C LEU A 6 -6.53 2.19 1.46
N VAL A 7 -5.47 2.60 2.15
CA VAL A 7 -4.60 1.64 2.84
C VAL A 7 -4.50 2.00 4.31
N GLY A 8 -5.31 1.31 5.10
CA GLY A 8 -5.34 1.43 6.56
C GLY A 8 -5.30 0.07 7.25
N GLY A 9 -5.04 0.10 8.55
CA GLY A 9 -5.04 -1.07 9.44
C GLY A 9 -3.65 -1.62 9.76
N TYR A 10 -3.50 -2.16 10.98
CA TYR A 10 -2.21 -2.57 11.57
C TYR A 10 -1.54 -3.81 10.95
N GLY A 11 -2.18 -4.48 9.99
CA GLY A 11 -1.58 -5.64 9.33
C GLY A 11 -1.22 -6.81 10.27
N THR A 12 -1.84 -6.93 11.45
CA THR A 12 -1.42 -7.85 12.52
C THR A 12 -1.31 -9.32 12.13
N ARG A 13 -2.08 -9.74 11.11
CA ARG A 13 -2.06 -11.11 10.54
C ARG A 13 -0.83 -11.43 9.69
N LEU A 14 -0.13 -10.41 9.20
CA LEU A 14 1.07 -10.56 8.35
C LEU A 14 2.35 -10.30 9.16
N ARG A 15 2.29 -10.26 10.49
CA ARG A 15 3.48 -10.22 11.33
C ARG A 15 4.28 -11.52 11.14
N PRO A 16 5.61 -11.47 11.03
CA PRO A 16 6.49 -10.33 11.33
C PRO A 16 6.73 -9.33 10.18
N LEU A 17 6.25 -9.61 8.96
CA LEU A 17 6.56 -8.79 7.76
C LEU A 17 6.06 -7.34 7.87
N THR A 18 4.95 -7.11 8.58
CA THR A 18 4.37 -5.77 8.74
C THR A 18 4.89 -4.99 9.95
N LEU A 19 5.97 -5.46 10.61
CA LEU A 19 6.60 -4.75 11.73
C LEU A 19 7.56 -3.65 11.24
N SER A 20 8.30 -3.93 10.17
CA SER A 20 9.28 -3.02 9.58
C SER A 20 8.82 -2.42 8.26
N VAL A 21 7.80 -3.00 7.61
CA VAL A 21 7.30 -2.57 6.29
C VAL A 21 5.79 -2.36 6.36
N PRO A 22 5.23 -1.24 5.86
CA PRO A 22 3.79 -1.07 5.82
C PRO A 22 3.18 -2.10 4.87
N LYS A 23 2.02 -2.66 5.25
CA LYS A 23 1.27 -3.64 4.45
C LYS A 23 1.22 -3.38 2.93
N PRO A 24 0.99 -2.15 2.41
CA PRO A 24 0.98 -1.90 0.96
C PRO A 24 2.29 -2.20 0.25
N LEU A 25 3.43 -2.11 0.96
CA LEU A 25 4.77 -2.34 0.41
C LEU A 25 5.27 -3.77 0.63
N VAL A 26 4.49 -4.63 1.30
CA VAL A 26 4.82 -6.05 1.42
C VAL A 26 4.81 -6.67 0.03
N GLU A 27 5.88 -7.38 -0.30
CA GLU A 27 6.02 -8.07 -1.59
C GLU A 27 5.11 -9.30 -1.67
N PHE A 28 4.38 -9.39 -2.76
CA PHE A 28 3.53 -10.51 -3.12
C PHE A 28 3.75 -10.83 -4.60
N CYS A 29 4.21 -12.06 -4.89
CA CYS A 29 4.59 -12.46 -6.25
C CYS A 29 5.63 -11.49 -6.88
N ASN A 30 6.72 -11.20 -6.16
CA ASN A 30 7.83 -10.33 -6.59
C ASN A 30 7.44 -8.86 -6.89
N LYS A 31 6.24 -8.42 -6.49
CA LYS A 31 5.79 -7.04 -6.59
C LYS A 31 5.09 -6.62 -5.30
N PRO A 32 5.21 -5.36 -4.83
CA PRO A 32 4.45 -4.92 -3.67
C PRO A 32 2.94 -5.01 -3.95
N ILE A 33 2.16 -5.34 -2.92
CA ILE A 33 0.69 -5.46 -3.01
C ILE A 33 0.06 -4.22 -3.64
N LEU A 34 0.59 -3.02 -3.33
CA LEU A 34 0.10 -1.78 -3.91
C LEU A 34 0.26 -1.71 -5.43
N LEU A 35 1.33 -2.28 -6.00
CA LEU A 35 1.57 -2.28 -7.45
C LEU A 35 0.51 -3.09 -8.20
N HIS A 36 0.02 -4.20 -7.64
CA HIS A 36 -1.07 -4.97 -8.25
C HIS A 36 -2.35 -4.13 -8.37
N GLN A 37 -2.66 -3.32 -7.36
CA GLN A 37 -3.82 -2.43 -7.37
C GLN A 37 -3.65 -1.29 -8.38
N VAL A 38 -2.44 -0.75 -8.51
CA VAL A 38 -2.13 0.28 -9.51
C VAL A 38 -2.22 -0.30 -10.93
N GLU A 39 -1.65 -1.47 -11.19
CA GLU A 39 -1.73 -2.14 -12.49
C GLU A 39 -3.18 -2.42 -12.90
N ALA A 40 -4.04 -2.82 -11.96
CA ALA A 40 -5.46 -2.96 -12.20
C ALA A 40 -6.13 -1.63 -12.56
N LEU A 41 -5.80 -0.54 -11.85
CA LEU A 41 -6.36 0.79 -12.09
C LEU A 41 -5.87 1.44 -13.39
N VAL A 42 -4.64 1.13 -13.81
CA VAL A 42 -4.09 1.60 -15.09
C VAL A 42 -4.86 0.98 -16.26
N LYS A 43 -5.23 -0.31 -16.18
CA LYS A 43 -6.04 -0.99 -17.20
C LYS A 43 -7.43 -0.36 -17.39
N VAL A 44 -8.00 0.25 -16.36
CA VAL A 44 -9.37 0.80 -16.35
C VAL A 44 -9.40 2.31 -16.66
N TRP A 45 -8.26 2.94 -16.95
CA TRP A 45 -8.10 4.39 -17.22
C TRP A 45 -8.04 5.26 -15.97
N SER A 46 -6.85 5.43 -15.39
CA SER A 46 -6.62 6.35 -14.27
C SER A 46 -5.70 7.50 -14.67
N ARG A 47 -6.28 8.70 -14.86
CA ARG A 47 -5.54 9.96 -15.13
C ARG A 47 -5.01 10.62 -13.85
N HIS A 48 -5.53 10.24 -12.69
CA HIS A 48 -5.17 10.81 -11.40
C HIS A 48 -5.46 9.81 -10.27
N LEU A 49 -4.41 9.42 -9.54
CA LEU A 49 -4.47 8.45 -8.45
C LEU A 49 -4.06 9.13 -7.14
N THR A 50 -4.91 9.04 -6.12
CA THR A 50 -4.58 9.48 -4.76
C THR A 50 -4.49 8.24 -3.88
N VAL A 51 -3.36 8.08 -3.19
CA VAL A 51 -3.18 7.02 -2.20
C VAL A 51 -3.29 7.67 -0.83
N GLN A 52 -4.23 7.22 0.00
CA GLN A 52 -4.29 7.62 1.41
C GLN A 52 -3.77 6.48 2.27
N LEU A 53 -2.64 6.75 2.92
CA LEU A 53 -2.00 5.87 3.87
C LEU A 53 -2.36 6.35 5.27
N THR A 54 -3.13 5.56 6.01
CA THR A 54 -3.25 5.74 7.45
C THR A 54 -2.19 4.86 8.10
N ALA A 55 -0.98 5.39 8.19
CA ALA A 55 0.14 4.71 8.81
C ALA A 55 -0.04 4.69 10.34
N THR A 56 -0.41 3.53 10.88
CA THR A 56 -0.24 3.26 12.32
C THR A 56 1.09 2.56 12.63
N CYS A 57 1.86 2.18 11.61
CA CYS A 57 3.29 1.88 11.76
C CYS A 57 4.07 3.18 11.62
N GLN A 58 4.09 3.99 12.68
CA GLN A 58 4.78 5.29 12.71
C GLN A 58 6.30 5.16 12.55
N SER A 59 6.88 3.99 12.82
CA SER A 59 8.33 3.74 12.74
C SER A 59 8.85 3.70 11.29
N CYS A 60 8.11 3.12 10.33
CA CYS A 60 8.65 2.91 8.98
C CYS A 60 8.63 4.17 8.10
N TRP A 61 7.74 5.13 8.38
CA TRP A 61 7.60 6.37 7.59
C TRP A 61 8.31 7.57 8.19
N ARG A 62 8.70 7.54 9.48
CA ARG A 62 9.31 8.69 10.18
C ARG A 62 10.84 8.77 10.02
N GLU A 63 11.47 7.78 9.38
CA GLU A 63 12.93 7.69 9.20
C GLU A 63 13.40 7.78 7.73
N ARG A 64 12.56 8.27 6.80
CA ARG A 64 12.98 8.62 5.44
C ARG A 64 12.56 10.03 5.06
#